data_AF-K1SSQ1-F1
#
_entry.id   AF-K1SSQ1-F1
#
_cell.length_a   1.000
_cell.length_b   1.000
_cell.length_c   1.000
_cell.angle_alpha   90.00
_cell.angle_beta   90.00
_cell.angle_gamma   90.00
#
_symmetry.space_group_name_H-M   'P 1'
#
loop_
_entity.id
_entity.type
_entity.pdbx_description
1 polymer ?
#
loop_
_entity_poly.entity_id
_entity_poly.type
_entity_poly.pdbx_seq_one_letter_code
_entity_poly.pdbx_strand_id
1 'polypeptide(L)'
;FAVVALTSCKYDDDDLWNSVHGLENRVAKLEELCKQMNTNISSLQTIVTALQNNVYVTGTTPLMKDGKEIGYTITFSKGNPITIYHGKDGQDGEDGITPTISVKKDTDGVYYWTLNGEFIVVDGGKIQAEGKDGTNGTTPQFKIENDYWFVSYNNGANWTQLGKATGEDGIGGDSMFSGVDYETSTDYVIFTLSNGTQIKLPTWSAFEALQ
;
A
#
# COMPACT_ATOMS: atom_id res chain seq x y z
N PHE A 1 7.68 -64.02 -35.61
CA PHE A 1 7.96 -63.12 -34.48
C PHE A 1 6.99 -61.96 -34.56
N ALA A 2 6.03 -61.89 -33.65
CA ALA A 2 5.10 -60.75 -33.55
C ALA A 2 5.69 -59.76 -32.53
N VAL A 3 6.05 -58.57 -32.99
CA VAL A 3 6.49 -57.46 -32.14
C VAL A 3 5.23 -56.73 -31.68
N VAL A 4 4.92 -56.81 -30.39
CA VAL A 4 3.89 -55.98 -29.76
C VAL A 4 4.49 -54.59 -29.58
N ALA A 5 4.07 -53.63 -30.39
CA ALA A 5 4.39 -52.23 -30.21
C ALA A 5 3.51 -51.67 -29.09
N LEU A 6 4.09 -51.46 -27.90
CA LEU A 6 3.48 -50.65 -26.86
C LEU A 6 3.58 -49.19 -27.28
N THR A 7 2.48 -48.60 -27.75
CA THR A 7 2.41 -47.16 -27.98
C THR A 7 2.42 -46.47 -26.63
N SER A 8 3.60 -46.03 -26.20
CA SER A 8 3.73 -44.99 -25.20
C SER A 8 3.02 -43.75 -25.75
N CYS A 9 1.83 -43.44 -25.24
CA CYS A 9 1.33 -42.09 -25.30
C CYS A 9 2.34 -41.23 -24.55
N LYS A 10 3.05 -40.36 -25.28
CA LYS A 10 3.79 -39.25 -24.68
C LYS A 10 2.74 -38.45 -23.90
N TYR A 11 2.84 -38.47 -22.57
CA TYR A 11 2.11 -37.54 -21.73
C TYR A 11 2.75 -36.18 -21.98
N ASP A 12 2.00 -35.28 -22.61
CA ASP A 12 2.43 -33.92 -22.95
C ASP A 12 1.94 -33.01 -21.81
N ASP A 13 2.74 -32.91 -20.76
CA ASP A 13 2.45 -32.16 -19.54
C ASP A 13 2.97 -30.72 -19.58
N ASP A 14 3.54 -30.28 -20.70
CA ASP A 14 4.05 -28.93 -20.92
C ASP A 14 2.97 -27.87 -20.65
N ASP A 15 1.71 -28.14 -21.01
CA ASP A 15 0.56 -27.25 -20.74
C ASP A 15 0.24 -27.13 -19.24
N LEU A 16 0.42 -28.22 -18.48
CA LEU A 16 0.24 -28.22 -17.02
C LEU A 16 1.37 -27.45 -16.35
N TRP A 17 2.61 -27.68 -16.78
CA TRP A 17 3.77 -26.95 -16.26
C TRP A 17 3.69 -25.45 -16.55
N ASN A 18 3.29 -25.04 -17.75
CA ASN A 18 3.10 -23.63 -18.09
C ASN A 18 2.02 -22.96 -17.23
N SER A 19 0.92 -23.66 -16.97
CA SER A 19 -0.16 -23.18 -16.11
C SER A 19 0.29 -23.00 -14.65
N VAL A 20 1.03 -23.98 -14.11
CA VAL A 20 1.57 -23.93 -12.73
C VAL A 20 2.55 -22.78 -12.55
N HIS A 21 3.51 -22.60 -13.47
CA HIS A 21 4.44 -21.47 -13.39
C HIS A 21 3.73 -20.11 -13.55
N GLY A 22 2.66 -20.06 -14.34
CA GLY A 22 1.79 -18.87 -14.43
C GLY A 22 1.12 -18.54 -13.10
N LEU A 23 0.62 -19.56 -12.38
CA LEU A 23 0.00 -19.42 -11.06
C LEU A 23 1.03 -18.97 -10.00
N GLU A 24 2.21 -19.57 -9.94
CA GLU A 24 3.27 -19.20 -8.99
C GLU A 24 3.68 -17.73 -9.13
N ASN A 25 3.86 -17.26 -10.38
CA ASN A 25 4.16 -15.87 -10.67
C ASN A 25 3.04 -14.91 -10.26
N ARG A 26 1.77 -15.31 -10.46
CA ARG A 26 0.62 -14.51 -10.03
C ARG A 26 0.53 -14.41 -8.51
N VAL A 27 0.72 -15.52 -7.79
CA VAL A 27 0.70 -15.55 -6.33
C VAL A 27 1.79 -14.64 -5.77
N ALA A 28 3.03 -14.75 -6.25
CA ALA A 28 4.14 -13.92 -5.78
C ALA A 28 3.88 -12.41 -5.97
N LYS A 29 3.28 -12.02 -7.09
CA LYS A 29 2.92 -10.62 -7.35
C LYS A 29 1.78 -10.12 -6.44
N LEU A 30 0.76 -10.95 -6.17
CA LEU A 30 -0.33 -10.59 -5.26
C LEU A 30 0.16 -10.46 -3.81
N GLU A 31 1.05 -11.35 -3.38
CA GLU A 31 1.69 -11.27 -2.07
C GLU A 31 2.49 -9.97 -1.92
N GLU A 32 3.29 -9.60 -2.93
CA GLU A 32 4.05 -8.36 -2.93
C GLU A 32 3.14 -7.13 -2.95
N LEU A 33 2.10 -7.11 -3.78
CA LEU A 33 1.12 -6.01 -3.82
C LEU A 33 0.45 -5.79 -2.47
N CYS A 34 -0.01 -6.87 -1.84
CA CYS A 34 -0.63 -6.84 -0.51
C CYS A 34 0.35 -6.33 0.55
N LYS A 35 1.60 -6.77 0.51
CA LYS A 35 2.66 -6.33 1.42
C LYS A 35 2.98 -4.85 1.26
N GLN A 36 3.10 -4.36 0.03
CA GLN A 36 3.34 -2.95 -0.26
C GLN A 36 2.17 -2.08 0.21
N MET A 37 0.92 -2.52 -0.04
CA MET A 37 -0.28 -1.82 0.44
C MET A 37 -0.26 -1.67 1.98
N ASN A 38 -0.07 -2.75 2.72
CA ASN A 38 -0.02 -2.70 4.19
C ASN A 38 1.17 -1.88 4.72
N THR A 39 2.31 -1.91 4.03
CA THR A 39 3.46 -1.06 4.37
C THR A 39 3.10 0.42 4.19
N ASN A 40 2.49 0.78 3.05
CA ASN A 40 2.05 2.13 2.77
C ASN A 40 1.00 2.63 3.76
N ILE A 41 0.04 1.79 4.16
CA ILE A 41 -0.96 2.16 5.19
C ILE A 41 -0.26 2.47 6.52
N SER A 42 0.69 1.63 6.94
CA SER A 42 1.46 1.84 8.17
C SER A 42 2.31 3.12 8.11
N SER A 43 2.90 3.38 6.95
CA SER A 43 3.65 4.60 6.65
C SER A 43 2.77 5.85 6.70
N LEU A 44 1.57 5.81 6.12
CA LEU A 44 0.61 6.90 6.20
C LEU A 44 0.20 7.19 7.64
N GLN A 45 -0.05 6.14 8.43
CA GLN A 45 -0.35 6.30 9.85
C GLN A 45 0.78 7.00 10.61
N THR A 46 2.02 6.63 10.30
CA THR A 46 3.21 7.24 10.90
C THR A 46 3.35 8.71 10.50
N ILE A 47 3.09 9.06 9.24
CA ILE A 47 3.10 10.45 8.75
C ILE A 47 2.05 11.29 9.50
N VAL A 48 0.83 10.77 9.63
CA VAL A 48 -0.25 11.44 10.35
C VAL A 48 0.12 11.62 11.83
N THR A 49 0.70 10.60 12.46
CA THR A 49 1.17 10.67 13.85
C THR A 49 2.34 11.66 14.02
N ALA A 50 3.24 11.74 13.05
CA ALA A 50 4.35 12.70 13.05
C ALA A 50 3.84 14.14 13.00
N LEU A 51 2.81 14.41 12.19
CA LEU A 51 2.15 15.73 12.13
C LEU A 51 1.61 16.16 13.49
N GLN A 52 0.90 15.27 14.19
CA GLN A 52 0.32 15.58 15.49
C GLN A 52 1.39 15.88 16.54
N ASN A 53 2.51 15.17 16.48
CA ASN A 53 3.58 15.25 17.48
C ASN A 53 4.66 16.28 17.16
N ASN A 54 4.44 17.13 16.16
CA ASN A 54 5.43 18.11 15.67
C ASN A 54 6.79 17.48 15.33
N VAL A 55 6.76 16.26 14.78
CA VAL A 55 7.94 15.57 14.26
C VAL A 55 8.21 16.07 12.84
N TYR A 56 9.47 16.27 12.51
CA TYR A 56 9.91 16.77 11.22
C TYR A 56 10.78 15.75 10.49
N VAL A 57 10.82 15.87 9.16
CA VAL A 57 11.65 15.03 8.28
C VAL A 57 13.11 15.48 8.34
N THR A 58 14.01 14.51 8.50
CA THR A 58 15.47 14.70 8.51
C THR A 58 16.13 14.18 7.23
N GLY A 59 15.43 13.40 6.42
CA GLY A 59 15.96 12.84 5.19
C GLY A 59 14.89 12.13 4.36
N THR A 60 15.05 12.19 3.04
CA THR A 60 14.28 11.42 2.06
C THR A 60 15.27 10.83 1.07
N THR A 61 15.26 9.50 0.91
CA THR A 61 16.17 8.80 -0.01
C THR A 61 15.37 7.89 -0.93
N PRO A 62 15.59 7.94 -2.26
CA PRO A 62 15.00 7.00 -3.20
C PRO A 62 15.28 5.54 -2.82
N LEU A 63 14.26 4.69 -2.94
CA LEU A 63 14.36 3.25 -2.80
C LEU A 63 14.45 2.62 -4.19
N MET A 64 15.57 1.97 -4.48
CA MET A 64 15.85 1.39 -5.79
C MET A 64 15.74 -0.14 -5.74
N LYS A 65 15.12 -0.72 -6.77
CA LYS A 65 15.11 -2.16 -7.04
C LYS A 65 15.40 -2.38 -8.53
N ASP A 66 16.43 -3.16 -8.83
CA ASP A 66 16.86 -3.46 -10.21
C ASP A 66 17.09 -2.20 -11.07
N GLY A 67 17.61 -1.12 -10.45
CA GLY A 67 17.87 0.16 -11.13
C GLY A 67 16.64 1.04 -11.36
N LYS A 68 15.45 0.61 -10.95
CA LYS A 68 14.21 1.39 -10.98
C LYS A 68 13.89 1.92 -9.58
N GLU A 69 13.47 3.18 -9.50
CA GLU A 69 12.91 3.75 -8.27
C GLU A 69 11.53 3.13 -8.02
N ILE A 70 11.34 2.54 -6.85
CA ILE A 70 10.11 1.87 -6.43
C ILE A 70 9.48 2.49 -5.18
N GLY A 71 10.08 3.56 -4.66
CA GLY A 71 9.70 4.11 -3.37
C GLY A 71 10.66 5.16 -2.83
N TYR A 72 10.40 5.55 -1.59
CA TYR A 72 11.28 6.38 -0.77
C TYR A 72 11.40 5.80 0.63
N THR A 73 12.56 6.01 1.25
CA THR A 73 12.74 5.90 2.70
C THR A 73 12.71 7.29 3.30
N ILE A 74 11.83 7.52 4.29
CA ILE A 74 11.68 8.80 4.98
C ILE A 74 12.22 8.64 6.40
N THR A 75 13.16 9.51 6.80
CA THR A 75 13.69 9.56 8.16
C THR A 75 13.16 10.77 8.90
N PHE A 76 12.93 10.60 10.19
CA PHE A 76 12.32 11.61 11.06
C PHE A 76 13.28 12.04 12.16
N SER A 77 12.95 13.14 12.84
CA SER A 77 13.64 13.56 14.05
C SER A 77 13.37 12.67 15.26
N LYS A 78 12.24 11.94 15.25
CA LYS A 78 11.85 10.96 16.26
C LYS A 78 11.11 9.79 15.61
N GLY A 79 11.30 8.59 16.17
CA GLY A 79 10.69 7.37 15.64
C GLY A 79 11.56 6.70 14.57
N ASN A 80 11.06 5.58 14.05
CA ASN A 80 11.76 4.79 13.04
C ASN A 80 11.52 5.37 11.64
N PRO A 81 12.48 5.20 10.70
CA PRO A 81 12.23 5.46 9.30
C PRO A 81 11.05 4.65 8.77
N ILE A 82 10.37 5.18 7.77
CA ILE A 82 9.31 4.48 7.04
C ILE A 82 9.66 4.30 5.58
N THR A 83 9.04 3.30 4.97
CA THR A 83 9.12 3.06 3.52
C THR A 83 7.80 3.43 2.88
N ILE A 84 7.86 4.23 1.83
CA ILE A 84 6.72 4.55 0.97
C ILE A 84 6.99 3.91 -0.38
N TYR A 85 6.21 2.91 -0.76
CA TYR A 85 6.20 2.40 -2.12
C TYR A 85 5.34 3.31 -3.00
N HIS A 86 5.84 3.63 -4.18
CA HIS A 86 5.07 4.29 -5.24
C HIS A 86 5.25 3.54 -6.54
N GLY A 87 4.30 3.68 -7.46
CA GLY A 87 4.39 2.99 -8.73
C GLY A 87 3.08 2.99 -9.49
N LYS A 88 3.21 2.81 -10.81
CA LYS A 88 2.16 2.57 -11.79
C LYS A 88 2.48 1.27 -12.50
N ASP A 89 2.63 0.18 -11.75
CA ASP A 89 3.04 -1.10 -12.34
C ASP A 89 1.85 -2.06 -12.32
N GLY A 90 0.80 -1.72 -13.08
CA GLY A 90 -0.12 -2.67 -13.69
C GLY A 90 0.22 -2.78 -15.17
N GLN A 91 0.53 -3.97 -15.67
CA GLN A 91 0.62 -4.17 -17.13
C GLN A 91 -0.78 -4.08 -17.73
N ASP A 92 -0.89 -3.49 -18.92
CA ASP A 92 -2.13 -3.33 -19.68
C ASP A 92 -2.97 -4.62 -19.70
N GLY A 93 -4.14 -4.53 -19.10
CA GLY A 93 -5.19 -5.54 -18.96
C GLY A 93 -6.39 -4.91 -18.25
N GLU A 94 -7.58 -5.51 -18.24
CA GLU A 94 -8.66 -4.96 -17.39
C GLU A 94 -8.20 -4.95 -15.92
N ASP A 95 -8.07 -3.77 -15.32
CA ASP A 95 -7.54 -3.61 -13.97
C ASP A 95 -8.46 -4.27 -12.94
N GLY A 96 -7.88 -5.12 -12.09
CA GLY A 96 -8.51 -5.49 -10.83
C GLY A 96 -8.85 -4.23 -10.00
N ILE A 97 -9.87 -4.31 -9.13
CA ILE A 97 -10.28 -3.17 -8.33
C ILE A 97 -9.28 -3.01 -7.17
N THR A 98 -8.50 -1.92 -7.18
CA THR A 98 -7.64 -1.55 -6.05
C THR A 98 -8.44 -0.69 -5.06
N PRO A 99 -8.63 -1.12 -3.80
CA PRO A 99 -9.30 -0.30 -2.80
C PRO A 99 -8.52 0.99 -2.54
N THR A 100 -9.21 2.13 -2.55
CA THR A 100 -8.58 3.44 -2.28
C THR A 100 -8.65 3.75 -0.79
N ILE A 101 -7.67 3.26 -0.04
CA ILE A 101 -7.48 3.60 1.38
C ILE A 101 -6.72 4.94 1.49
N SER A 102 -7.20 5.85 2.33
CA SER A 102 -6.64 7.19 2.50
C SER A 102 -7.00 7.76 3.88
N VAL A 103 -6.65 9.02 4.13
CA VAL A 103 -7.06 9.76 5.32
C VAL A 103 -7.72 11.09 4.95
N LYS A 104 -8.65 11.54 5.77
CA LYS A 104 -9.31 12.84 5.65
C LYS A 104 -9.43 13.50 7.02
N LYS A 105 -9.09 14.79 7.08
CA LYS A 105 -9.30 15.60 8.27
C LYS A 105 -10.77 15.94 8.40
N ASP A 106 -11.36 15.67 9.56
CA ASP A 106 -12.76 16.02 9.83
C ASP A 106 -12.87 17.42 10.49
N THR A 107 -14.09 17.88 10.76
CA THR A 107 -14.36 19.20 11.34
C THR A 107 -13.80 19.40 12.75
N ASP A 108 -13.45 18.31 13.44
CA ASP A 108 -12.80 18.32 14.75
C ASP A 108 -11.26 18.51 14.66
N GLY A 109 -10.71 18.54 13.45
CA GLY A 109 -9.27 18.68 13.22
C GLY A 109 -8.48 17.37 13.34
N VAL A 110 -9.14 16.21 13.42
CA VAL A 110 -8.51 14.89 13.50
C VAL A 110 -8.54 14.20 12.13
N TYR A 111 -7.45 13.52 11.74
CA TYR A 111 -7.43 12.66 10.57
C TYR A 111 -8.08 11.29 10.87
N TYR A 112 -9.06 10.93 10.04
CA TYR A 112 -9.75 9.65 10.05
C TYR A 112 -9.44 8.86 8.79
N TRP A 113 -9.44 7.52 8.90
CA TRP A 113 -9.31 6.64 7.74
C TRP A 113 -10.54 6.75 6.84
N THR A 114 -10.28 6.69 5.54
CA THR A 114 -11.32 6.63 4.51
C THR A 114 -11.08 5.45 3.58
N LEU A 115 -12.14 4.74 3.20
CA LEU A 115 -12.10 3.72 2.16
C LEU A 115 -12.97 4.18 1.00
N ASN A 116 -12.39 4.23 -0.20
CA ASN A 116 -13.05 4.70 -1.42
C ASN A 116 -13.68 6.11 -1.26
N GLY A 117 -12.99 6.99 -0.53
CA GLY A 117 -13.40 8.37 -0.29
C GLY A 117 -14.34 8.60 0.90
N GLU A 118 -14.94 7.53 1.45
CA GLU A 118 -15.87 7.60 2.57
C GLU A 118 -15.19 7.30 3.90
N PHE A 119 -15.62 7.95 4.99
CA PHE A 119 -15.11 7.65 6.33
C PHE A 119 -15.40 6.21 6.73
N ILE A 120 -14.39 5.53 7.28
CA ILE A 120 -14.58 4.18 7.83
C ILE A 120 -15.26 4.32 9.18
N VAL A 121 -16.45 3.73 9.32
CA VAL A 121 -17.24 3.72 10.55
C VAL A 121 -17.40 2.28 11.03
N VAL A 122 -16.96 2.02 12.27
CA VAL A 122 -17.10 0.74 12.96
C VAL A 122 -17.82 0.98 14.27
N ASP A 123 -18.86 0.19 14.56
CA ASP A 123 -19.69 0.31 15.76
C ASP A 123 -20.23 1.73 16.02
N GLY A 124 -20.52 2.47 14.94
CA GLY A 124 -21.02 3.85 14.98
C GLY A 124 -19.96 4.94 15.17
N GLY A 125 -18.68 4.59 15.32
CA GLY A 125 -17.56 5.52 15.45
C GLY A 125 -16.65 5.55 14.23
N LYS A 126 -16.17 6.74 13.85
CA LYS A 126 -15.13 6.87 12.80
C LYS A 126 -13.79 6.36 13.31
N ILE A 127 -13.02 5.68 12.47
CA ILE A 127 -11.68 5.21 12.84
C ILE A 127 -10.63 6.30 12.67
N GLN A 128 -9.98 6.71 13.76
CA GLN A 128 -8.89 7.67 13.73
C GLN A 128 -7.63 7.04 13.12
N ALA A 129 -6.99 7.78 12.21
CA ALA A 129 -5.66 7.45 11.70
C ALA A 129 -4.55 7.97 12.62
N GLU A 130 -4.89 8.97 13.40
CA GLU A 130 -4.09 9.58 14.44
C GLU A 130 -3.88 8.66 15.65
N GLY A 131 -2.68 8.73 16.25
CA GLY A 131 -2.47 8.19 17.58
C GLY A 131 -3.11 9.10 18.63
N LYS A 132 -3.69 8.51 19.67
CA LYS A 132 -4.25 9.24 20.82
C LYS A 132 -3.69 8.73 22.13
N ASP A 133 -3.21 9.65 22.97
CA ASP A 133 -2.78 9.39 24.34
C ASP A 133 -1.77 8.24 24.49
N GLY A 134 -0.85 8.09 23.52
CA GLY A 134 0.16 7.02 23.52
C GLY A 134 -0.33 5.67 22.99
N THR A 135 -1.57 5.58 22.50
CA THR A 135 -2.09 4.43 21.75
C THR A 135 -2.17 4.78 20.27
N ASN A 136 -1.66 3.90 19.41
CA ASN A 136 -1.84 4.05 17.96
C ASN A 136 -3.33 3.95 17.64
N GLY A 137 -3.81 4.78 16.70
CA GLY A 137 -5.12 4.59 16.11
C GLY A 137 -5.21 3.19 15.47
N THR A 138 -6.43 2.70 15.25
CA THR A 138 -6.61 1.41 14.60
C THR A 138 -6.18 1.51 13.13
N THR A 139 -5.20 0.71 12.74
CA THR A 139 -4.66 0.64 11.37
C THR A 139 -5.44 -0.39 10.57
N PRO A 140 -6.12 -0.02 9.47
CA PRO A 140 -6.73 -0.99 8.58
C PRO A 140 -5.68 -1.96 8.03
N GLN A 141 -6.02 -3.25 7.99
CA GLN A 141 -5.15 -4.29 7.44
C GLN A 141 -5.81 -4.89 6.21
N PHE A 142 -5.02 -5.15 5.18
CA PHE A 142 -5.49 -5.75 3.93
C PHE A 142 -4.91 -7.13 3.74
N LYS A 143 -5.67 -8.02 3.11
CA LYS A 143 -5.18 -9.27 2.55
C LYS A 143 -5.80 -9.51 1.19
N ILE A 144 -5.16 -10.39 0.42
CA ILE A 144 -5.77 -10.96 -0.78
C ILE A 144 -5.99 -12.44 -0.49
N GLU A 145 -7.22 -12.91 -0.69
CA GLU A 145 -7.59 -14.30 -0.51
C GLU A 145 -8.57 -14.69 -1.62
N ASN A 146 -8.34 -15.82 -2.29
CA ASN A 146 -9.17 -16.29 -3.42
C ASN A 146 -9.39 -15.21 -4.50
N ASP A 147 -8.34 -14.46 -4.88
CA ASP A 147 -8.38 -13.33 -5.82
C ASP A 147 -9.19 -12.09 -5.35
N TYR A 148 -9.70 -12.05 -4.12
CA TYR A 148 -10.40 -10.87 -3.58
C TYR A 148 -9.58 -10.12 -2.54
N TRP A 149 -9.68 -8.80 -2.58
CA TRP A 149 -9.25 -7.96 -1.47
C TRP A 149 -10.17 -8.16 -0.27
N PHE A 150 -9.57 -8.19 0.91
CA PHE A 150 -10.26 -8.10 2.18
C PHE A 150 -9.64 -7.01 3.02
N VAL A 151 -10.46 -6.37 3.85
CA VAL A 151 -10.01 -5.37 4.83
C VAL A 151 -10.47 -5.77 6.24
N SER A 152 -9.58 -5.57 7.21
CA SER A 152 -9.85 -5.70 8.63
C SER A 152 -9.66 -4.36 9.32
N TYR A 153 -10.54 -4.09 10.28
CA TYR A 153 -10.52 -2.89 11.14
C TYR A 153 -10.31 -3.24 12.61
N ASN A 154 -9.89 -4.48 12.91
CA ASN A 154 -9.79 -4.97 14.28
C ASN A 154 -8.65 -5.99 14.42
N ASN A 155 -7.48 -5.62 13.90
CA ASN A 155 -6.25 -6.41 13.98
C ASN A 155 -6.40 -7.84 13.42
N GLY A 156 -7.15 -7.99 12.32
CA GLY A 156 -7.30 -9.25 11.61
C GLY A 156 -8.31 -10.22 12.22
N ALA A 157 -9.06 -9.81 13.26
CA ALA A 157 -10.06 -10.67 13.88
C ALA A 157 -11.30 -10.87 12.97
N ASN A 158 -11.75 -9.81 12.28
CA ASN A 158 -12.81 -9.85 11.29
C ASN A 158 -12.33 -9.26 9.96
N TRP A 159 -12.86 -9.79 8.86
CA TRP A 159 -12.51 -9.38 7.50
C TRP A 159 -13.77 -9.11 6.69
N THR A 160 -13.77 -7.98 5.97
CA THR A 160 -14.82 -7.63 5.00
C THR A 160 -14.25 -7.82 3.61
N GLN A 161 -14.93 -8.62 2.77
CA GLN A 161 -14.56 -8.78 1.37
C GLN A 161 -14.85 -7.48 0.60
N LEU A 162 -13.90 -7.10 -0.27
CA LEU A 162 -14.00 -5.97 -1.18
C LEU A 162 -14.10 -6.49 -2.63
N GLY A 163 -13.45 -5.79 -3.58
CA GLY A 163 -13.40 -6.19 -4.99
C GLY A 163 -12.33 -7.24 -5.30
N LYS A 164 -12.36 -7.77 -6.53
CA LYS A 164 -11.29 -8.63 -7.05
C LYS A 164 -9.97 -7.86 -7.13
N ALA A 165 -8.89 -8.48 -6.68
CA ALA A 165 -7.53 -7.96 -6.82
C ALA A 165 -6.95 -8.22 -8.23
N THR A 166 -7.55 -9.15 -8.98
CA THR A 166 -7.14 -9.52 -10.34
C THR A 166 -8.28 -9.33 -11.33
N GLY A 167 -7.97 -8.83 -12.52
CA GLY A 167 -8.85 -8.84 -13.69
C GLY A 167 -8.58 -10.06 -14.58
N GLU A 168 -9.25 -10.14 -15.74
CA GLU A 168 -9.05 -11.26 -16.68
C GLU A 168 -7.59 -11.36 -17.18
N ASP A 169 -6.88 -10.23 -17.25
CA ASP A 169 -5.54 -10.13 -17.86
C ASP A 169 -4.40 -9.79 -16.89
N GLY A 170 -4.65 -9.61 -15.59
CA GLY A 170 -3.56 -9.18 -14.71
C GLY A 170 -3.88 -8.88 -13.26
N ILE A 171 -2.84 -8.38 -12.58
CA ILE A 171 -2.88 -7.90 -11.21
C ILE A 171 -2.92 -6.37 -11.28
N GLY A 172 -4.07 -5.78 -10.97
CA GLY A 172 -4.22 -4.33 -10.84
C GLY A 172 -3.75 -3.89 -9.46
N GLY A 173 -3.14 -2.71 -9.37
CA GLY A 173 -2.54 -2.25 -8.13
C GLY A 173 -2.06 -0.80 -8.17
N ASP A 174 -3.00 0.14 -8.17
CA ASP A 174 -2.64 1.55 -8.01
C ASP A 174 -1.99 1.78 -6.64
N SER A 175 -0.84 2.45 -6.61
CA SER A 175 -0.21 2.79 -5.34
C SER A 175 -1.09 3.77 -4.55
N MET A 176 -1.22 3.52 -3.25
CA MET A 176 -1.83 4.44 -2.27
C MET A 176 -1.19 5.84 -2.31
N PHE A 177 0.12 5.90 -2.55
CA PHE A 177 0.87 7.14 -2.75
C PHE A 177 1.12 7.37 -4.23
N SER A 178 0.63 8.50 -4.75
CA SER A 178 0.88 8.94 -6.11
C SER A 178 2.20 9.68 -6.27
N GLY A 179 2.78 10.19 -5.17
CA GLY A 179 4.12 10.76 -5.18
C GLY A 179 4.59 11.30 -3.83
N VAL A 180 5.90 11.51 -3.73
CA VAL A 180 6.56 12.23 -2.63
C VAL A 180 7.42 13.32 -3.23
N ASP A 181 7.15 14.57 -2.87
CA ASP A 181 7.93 15.72 -3.30
C ASP A 181 8.74 16.26 -2.12
N TYR A 182 10.06 16.13 -2.21
CA TYR A 182 11.03 16.59 -1.24
C TYR A 182 12.05 17.57 -1.85
N GLU A 183 11.83 18.00 -3.10
CA GLU A 183 12.80 18.80 -3.86
C GLU A 183 12.27 20.20 -4.16
N THR A 184 10.95 20.38 -4.31
CA THR A 184 10.38 21.69 -4.68
C THR A 184 10.30 22.67 -3.51
N SER A 185 10.40 22.16 -2.28
CA SER A 185 10.25 22.93 -1.04
C SER A 185 11.37 22.58 -0.06
N THR A 186 12.07 23.60 0.44
CA THR A 186 13.03 23.42 1.53
C THR A 186 12.34 23.17 2.87
N ASP A 187 11.10 23.59 3.00
CA ASP A 187 10.39 23.67 4.27
C ASP A 187 9.52 22.44 4.53
N TYR A 188 9.17 21.70 3.49
CA TYR A 188 8.21 20.61 3.57
C TYR A 188 8.57 19.46 2.65
N VAL A 189 8.32 18.24 3.12
CA VAL A 189 8.10 17.08 2.27
C VAL A 189 6.60 16.90 2.07
N ILE A 190 6.17 16.79 0.82
CA ILE A 190 4.76 16.74 0.42
C ILE A 190 4.44 15.32 -0.08
N PHE A 191 3.61 14.61 0.66
CA PHE A 191 3.09 13.30 0.28
C PHE A 191 1.76 13.47 -0.43
N THR A 192 1.63 12.94 -1.65
CA THR A 192 0.37 12.96 -2.41
C THR A 192 -0.22 11.56 -2.43
N LEU A 193 -1.46 11.42 -1.98
CA LEU A 193 -2.22 10.17 -2.00
C LEU A 193 -2.90 10.00 -3.37
N SER A 194 -3.34 8.78 -3.69
CA SER A 194 -4.00 8.47 -4.97
C SER A 194 -5.30 9.23 -5.20
N ASN A 195 -5.99 9.64 -4.13
CA ASN A 195 -7.18 10.50 -4.20
C ASN A 195 -6.85 12.00 -4.32
N GLY A 196 -5.58 12.37 -4.48
CA GLY A 196 -5.13 13.76 -4.59
C GLY A 196 -4.95 14.49 -3.25
N THR A 197 -5.28 13.86 -2.11
CA THR A 197 -5.01 14.45 -0.79
C THR A 197 -3.51 14.65 -0.63
N GLN A 198 -3.11 15.86 -0.22
CA GLN A 198 -1.73 16.18 0.12
C GLN A 198 -1.53 16.31 1.61
N ILE A 199 -0.47 15.68 2.12
CA ILE A 199 -0.03 15.76 3.50
C ILE A 199 1.38 16.34 3.50
N LYS A 200 1.61 17.40 4.28
CA LYS A 200 2.87 18.15 4.29
C LYS A 200 3.54 18.03 5.65
N LEU A 201 4.66 17.32 5.73
CA LEU A 201 5.47 17.30 6.94
C LEU A 201 6.58 18.36 6.86
N PRO A 202 6.85 19.10 7.94
CA PRO A 202 7.93 20.07 7.94
C PRO A 202 9.29 19.36 7.87
N THR A 203 10.28 20.05 7.31
CA THR A 203 11.70 19.67 7.37
C THR A 203 12.38 20.32 8.58
N TRP A 204 13.63 19.93 8.84
CA TRP A 204 14.49 20.63 9.79
C TRP A 204 14.60 22.13 9.47
N SER A 205 14.75 22.51 8.20
CA SER A 205 14.90 23.91 7.78
C SER A 205 13.70 24.78 8.15
N ALA A 206 12.48 24.27 7.98
CA ALA A 206 11.27 24.99 8.43
C ALA A 206 11.22 25.16 9.95
N PHE A 207 11.73 24.18 10.70
CA PHE A 207 11.73 24.22 12.15
C PHE A 207 12.78 25.19 12.70
N GLU A 208 13.97 25.26 12.08
CA GLU A 208 15.00 26.24 12.44
C GLU A 208 14.54 27.68 12.24
N ALA A 209 13.77 27.96 11.18
CA ALA A 209 13.29 29.31 10.89
C ALA A 209 12.28 29.88 11.92
N LEU A 210 11.76 29.04 12.83
CA LEU A 210 10.79 29.42 13.87
C LEU A 210 11.43 29.69 15.24
N GLN A 211 12.75 29.53 15.39
CA GLN A 211 13.52 29.80 16.61
C GLN A 211 14.24 31.15 16.53
#